data_AF-S4PU23-F1
#
_entry.id   AF-S4PU23-F1
#
_cell.length_a   1.000
_cell.length_b   1.000
_cell.length_c   1.000
_cell.angle_alpha   90.00
_cell.angle_beta   90.00
_cell.angle_gamma   90.00
#
_symmetry.space_group_name_H-M   'P 1'
#
loop_
_entity.id
_entity.type
_entity.pdbx_description
1 polymer ?
#
loop_
_entity_poly.entity_id
_entity_poly.type
_entity_poly.pdbx_seq_one_letter_code
_entity_poly.pdbx_strand_id
1 'polypeptide(L)'
;LTGPYYRYRTFDDYFNLPYSKYVDCLSFTINTLKTVPLYISLYLALSNIWPLEYILTEDHNQRHFLYRMMYPWLLFAAFRQRIYSGMTLAESVCTSAGLGAYPVQGRNRSGHGPT
;
A
#
# COMPACT_ATOMS: atom_id res chain seq x y z
N LEU A 1 -2.08 11.37 -3.34
CA LEU A 1 -2.17 9.92 -3.06
C LEU A 1 -2.58 9.23 -4.36
N THR A 2 -1.73 8.38 -4.92
CA THR A 2 -2.08 7.53 -6.06
C THR A 2 -2.77 6.27 -5.52
N GLY A 3 -4.04 6.08 -5.86
CA GLY A 3 -4.76 4.84 -5.54
C GLY A 3 -4.32 3.68 -6.44
N PRO A 4 -4.73 2.44 -6.12
CA PRO A 4 -4.54 1.30 -7.01
C PRO A 4 -5.17 1.56 -8.39
N TYR A 5 -4.48 1.12 -9.44
CA TYR A 5 -4.94 1.30 -10.81
C TYR A 5 -5.93 0.19 -11.18
N TYR A 6 -7.17 0.58 -11.50
CA TYR A 6 -8.20 -0.33 -12.00
C TYR A 6 -8.54 -0.04 -13.46
N ARG A 7 -8.80 -1.09 -14.24
CA ARG A 7 -9.28 -0.95 -15.61
C ARG A 7 -10.74 -0.51 -15.63
N TYR A 8 -11.14 0.31 -16.60
CA TYR A 8 -12.52 0.80 -16.78
C TYR A 8 -13.58 -0.32 -16.70
N ARG A 9 -13.32 -1.48 -17.30
CA ARG A 9 -14.22 -2.64 -17.23
C ARG A 9 -14.53 -3.09 -15.79
N THR A 10 -13.55 -3.05 -14.89
CA THR A 10 -13.75 -3.42 -13.47
C THR A 10 -14.67 -2.43 -12.75
N PHE A 11 -14.60 -1.16 -13.16
CA PHE A 11 -15.45 -0.11 -12.63
C PHE A 11 -16.89 -0.22 -13.16
N ASP A 12 -17.07 -0.53 -14.45
CA ASP A 12 -18.39 -0.75 -15.04
C ASP A 12 -19.07 -2.01 -14.48
N ASP A 13 -18.32 -3.09 -14.32
CA ASP A 13 -18.81 -4.36 -13.76
C ASP A 13 -19.35 -4.18 -12.33
N TYR A 14 -18.77 -3.25 -11.55
CA TYR A 14 -19.22 -2.96 -10.20
C TYR A 14 -20.68 -2.42 -10.14
N PHE A 15 -21.12 -1.66 -11.15
CA PHE A 15 -22.50 -1.17 -11.23
C PHE A 15 -23.46 -2.21 -11.81
N ASN A 16 -22.99 -2.98 -12.79
CA ASN A 16 -23.84 -3.87 -13.57
C ASN A 16 -24.03 -5.26 -12.95
N LEU A 17 -23.09 -5.73 -12.11
CA LEU A 17 -23.09 -7.09 -11.58
C LEU A 17 -23.18 -7.10 -10.04
N PRO A 18 -24.19 -7.78 -9.45
CA PRO A 18 -24.40 -7.79 -8.00
C PRO A 18 -23.47 -8.79 -7.26
N TYR A 19 -22.22 -8.95 -7.69
CA TYR A 19 -21.28 -9.90 -7.08
C TYR A 19 -20.87 -9.51 -5.66
N SER A 20 -20.91 -8.21 -5.33
CA SER A 20 -20.62 -7.68 -3.99
C SER A 20 -21.53 -8.28 -2.90
N LYS A 21 -22.75 -8.71 -3.24
CA LYS A 21 -23.71 -9.28 -2.27
C LYS A 21 -23.38 -10.71 -1.83
N TYR A 22 -22.58 -11.44 -2.62
CA TYR A 22 -22.31 -12.87 -2.40
C TYR A 22 -20.93 -13.14 -1.78
N VAL A 23 -20.14 -12.09 -1.55
CA VAL A 23 -18.77 -12.20 -1.05
C VAL A 23 -18.65 -11.48 0.28
N ASP A 24 -17.96 -12.09 1.25
CA ASP A 24 -17.63 -11.46 2.53
C ASP A 24 -16.54 -10.40 2.36
N CYS A 25 -16.89 -9.25 1.78
CA CYS A 25 -15.98 -8.13 1.51
C CYS A 25 -15.28 -7.65 2.79
N LEU A 26 -16.00 -7.61 3.92
CA LEU A 26 -15.45 -7.15 5.21
C LEU A 26 -14.33 -8.04 5.74
N SER A 27 -14.43 -9.36 5.58
CA SER A 27 -13.38 -10.30 6.01
C SER A 27 -12.07 -10.06 5.26
N PHE A 28 -12.16 -9.81 3.95
CA PHE A 28 -11.01 -9.44 3.13
C PHE A 28 -10.45 -8.08 3.51
N THR A 29 -11.31 -7.06 3.70
CA THR A 29 -10.89 -5.73 4.16
C THR A 29 -10.13 -5.79 5.48
N ILE A 30 -10.64 -6.54 6.47
CA ILE A 30 -10.00 -6.66 7.80
C ILE A 30 -8.62 -7.33 7.66
N ASN A 31 -8.49 -8.34 6.81
CA ASN A 31 -7.20 -9.01 6.60
C ASN A 31 -6.15 -8.07 6.00
N THR A 32 -6.53 -7.28 4.99
CA THR A 32 -5.66 -6.28 4.37
C THR A 32 -5.39 -5.10 5.30
N LEU A 33 -6.36 -4.71 6.13
CA LEU A 33 -6.20 -3.62 7.10
C LEU A 33 -5.23 -3.98 8.23
N LYS A 34 -5.11 -5.26 8.61
CA LYS A 34 -4.17 -5.73 9.65
C LYS A 34 -2.70 -5.50 9.30
N THR A 35 -2.34 -5.44 8.02
CA THR A 35 -0.94 -5.20 7.59
C THR A 35 -0.58 -3.71 7.60
N VAL A 36 -1.58 -2.82 7.49
CA VAL A 36 -1.39 -1.36 7.53
C VAL A 36 -0.72 -0.86 8.83
N PRO A 37 -1.16 -1.21 10.05
CA PRO A 37 -0.52 -0.72 11.27
C PRO A 37 0.93 -1.16 11.39
N LEU A 38 1.30 -2.30 10.81
CA LEU A 38 2.69 -2.76 10.73
C LEU A 38 3.53 -1.84 9.84
N TYR A 39 3.02 -1.44 8.67
CA TYR A 39 3.73 -0.49 7.81
C TYR A 39 3.84 0.90 8.42
N ILE A 40 2.78 1.36 9.10
CA ILE A 40 2.77 2.66 9.79
C ILE A 40 3.77 2.66 10.95
N SER A 41 3.82 1.61 11.77
CA SER A 41 4.76 1.54 12.89
C SER A 41 6.21 1.51 12.41
N LEU A 42 6.51 0.75 11.35
CA LEU A 42 7.83 0.70 10.74
C LEU A 42 8.22 2.07 10.15
N TYR A 43 7.29 2.76 9.48
CA TYR A 43 7.51 4.11 8.99
C TYR A 43 7.78 5.09 10.14
N LEU A 44 7.00 5.04 11.22
CA LEU A 44 7.17 5.92 12.37
C LEU A 44 8.53 5.69 13.06
N ALA A 45 8.92 4.42 13.23
CA ALA A 45 10.20 4.05 13.83
C ALA A 45 11.37 4.57 12.99
N LEU A 46 11.36 4.31 11.68
CA LEU A 46 12.39 4.79 10.77
C LEU A 46 12.44 6.32 10.69
N SER A 47 11.28 6.98 10.70
CA SER A 47 11.19 8.44 10.64
C SER A 47 11.68 9.12 11.92
N ASN A 48 11.53 8.48 13.09
CA ASN A 48 12.03 9.01 14.37
C ASN A 48 13.54 8.81 14.52
N ILE A 49 14.06 7.65 14.10
CA ILE A 49 15.49 7.33 14.24
C ILE A 49 16.32 8.06 13.17
N TRP A 50 15.77 8.25 11.97
CA TRP A 50 16.47 8.87 10.83
C TRP A 50 15.68 10.04 10.22
N PRO A 51 15.63 11.20 10.90
CA PRO A 51 14.99 12.38 10.37
C PRO A 51 15.69 12.89 9.09
N LEU A 52 14.91 13.39 8.14
CA LEU A 52 15.41 13.89 6.85
C LEU A 52 16.40 15.06 7.04
N GLU A 53 16.15 15.88 8.05
CA GLU A 53 16.92 17.09 8.34
C GLU A 53 18.35 16.78 8.80
N TYR A 54 18.57 15.61 9.42
CA TYR A 54 19.89 15.18 9.88
C TYR A 54 20.88 14.93 8.72
N ILE A 55 20.39 14.70 7.51
CA ILE A 55 21.24 14.54 6.32
C ILE A 55 21.87 15.88 5.91
N LEU A 56 21.20 17.01 6.19
CA LEU A 56 21.67 18.34 5.82
C LEU A 56 22.69 18.92 6.81
N THR A 57 22.84 18.32 7.99
CA THR A 57 23.77 18.80 9.02
C THR A 57 25.21 18.43 8.70
N GLU A 58 26.16 19.33 8.98
CA GLU A 58 27.60 19.08 8.76
C GLU A 58 28.14 17.88 9.55
N ASP A 59 27.51 17.52 10.68
CA ASP A 59 27.83 16.33 11.48
C ASP A 59 27.69 15.02 10.70
N HIS A 60 26.79 14.97 9.71
CA HIS A 60 26.64 13.80 8.84
C HIS A 60 27.81 13.68 7.84
N ASN A 61 28.36 14.81 7.40
CA ASN A 61 29.46 14.87 6.43
C ASN A 61 30.80 14.40 7.05
N GLN A 62 30.96 14.60 8.37
CA GLN A 62 32.15 14.17 9.12
C GLN A 62 32.14 12.71 9.56
N ARG A 63 31.02 11.99 9.41
CA ARG A 63 30.93 10.57 9.77
C ARG A 63 31.54 9.64 8.72
N HIS A 64 31.84 8.42 9.15
CA HIS A 64 32.36 7.34 8.28
C HIS A 64 31.52 7.17 7.00
N PHE A 65 32.23 7.00 5.88
CA PHE A 65 31.65 6.81 4.54
C PHE A 65 30.57 5.72 4.47
N LEU A 66 30.74 4.62 5.21
CA LEU A 66 29.76 3.53 5.27
C LEU A 66 28.40 4.00 5.80
N TYR A 67 28.41 4.88 6.82
CA TYR A 67 27.19 5.43 7.40
C TYR A 67 26.45 6.35 6.41
N ARG A 68 27.20 7.13 5.61
CA ARG A 68 26.63 7.95 4.53
C ARG A 68 26.01 7.11 3.42
N MET A 69 26.59 5.95 3.10
CA MET A 69 26.04 5.06 2.06
C MET A 69 24.77 4.33 2.53
N MET A 70 24.72 3.92 3.81
CA MET A 70 23.56 3.20 4.35
C MET A 70 22.35 4.12 4.61
N TYR A 71 22.57 5.40 4.87
CA TYR A 71 21.49 6.33 5.22
C TYR A 71 20.42 6.49 4.12
N PRO A 72 20.78 6.74 2.84
CA PRO A 72 19.81 6.78 1.74
C PRO A 72 19.02 5.49 1.59
N TRP A 73 19.62 4.33 1.89
CA TRP A 73 18.93 3.04 1.82
C TRP A 73 17.80 2.95 2.86
N LEU A 74 18.07 3.33 4.11
CA LEU A 74 17.06 3.37 5.16
C LEU A 74 15.97 4.40 4.87
N LEU A 75 16.37 5.57 4.36
CA LEU A 75 15.44 6.63 3.99
C LEU A 75 14.51 6.17 2.85
N PHE A 76 15.06 5.52 1.82
CA PHE A 76 14.29 4.93 0.74
C PHE A 76 13.33 3.85 1.25
N ALA A 77 13.77 3.02 2.19
CA ALA A 77 12.90 2.04 2.83
C ALA A 77 11.73 2.73 3.56
N ALA A 78 11.96 3.80 4.32
CA ALA A 78 10.90 4.55 4.99
C ALA A 78 9.89 5.17 4.01
N PHE A 79 10.37 5.79 2.93
CA PHE A 79 9.50 6.33 1.88
C PHE A 79 8.66 5.24 1.22
N ARG A 80 9.26 4.08 0.96
CA ARG A 80 8.57 2.92 0.41
C ARG A 80 7.46 2.42 1.34
N GLN A 81 7.71 2.35 2.65
CA GLN A 81 6.67 1.97 3.62
C GLN A 81 5.48 2.94 3.60
N ARG A 82 5.72 4.25 3.49
CA ARG A 82 4.66 5.27 3.40
C ARG A 82 3.79 5.10 2.15
N ILE A 83 4.40 4.79 1.01
CA ILE A 83 3.66 4.55 -0.24
C ILE A 83 2.81 3.29 -0.11
N TYR A 84 3.37 2.22 0.44
CA TYR A 84 2.65 0.96 0.63
C TYR A 84 1.51 1.08 1.61
N SER A 85 1.69 1.74 2.76
CA SER A 85 0.57 1.98 3.69
C SER A 85 -0.58 2.73 3.01
N GLY A 86 -0.27 3.73 2.17
CA GLY A 86 -1.28 4.47 1.41
C GLY A 86 -2.00 3.61 0.37
N MET A 87 -1.28 2.79 -0.40
CA MET A 87 -1.86 1.89 -1.40
C MET A 87 -2.74 0.81 -0.76
N THR A 88 -2.26 0.17 0.31
CA THR A 88 -3.00 -0.87 1.04
C THR A 88 -4.25 -0.31 1.71
N LEU A 89 -4.20 0.93 2.23
CA LEU A 89 -5.40 1.61 2.73
C LEU A 89 -6.41 1.87 1.63
N ALA A 90 -5.98 2.39 0.48
CA ALA A 90 -6.88 2.61 -0.65
C ALA A 90 -7.51 1.30 -1.15
N GLU A 91 -6.73 0.22 -1.23
CA GLU A 91 -7.22 -1.11 -1.56
C GLU A 91 -8.24 -1.63 -0.52
N SER A 92 -8.01 -1.39 0.78
CA SER A 92 -8.95 -1.77 1.83
C SER A 92 -10.32 -1.07 1.68
N VAL A 93 -10.31 0.19 1.24
CA VAL A 93 -11.55 0.96 0.96
C VAL A 93 -12.23 0.46 -0.30
N CYS A 94 -11.48 0.13 -1.36
CA CYS A 94 -12.06 -0.43 -2.58
C CYS A 94 -12.66 -1.82 -2.35
N THR A 95 -11.97 -2.67 -1.57
CA THR A 95 -12.48 -4.01 -1.22
C THR A 95 -13.68 -3.96 -0.30
N SER A 96 -13.76 -2.99 0.62
CA SER A 96 -14.93 -2.83 1.50
C SER A 96 -16.18 -2.39 0.74
N ALA A 97 -16.00 -1.60 -0.33
CA ALA A 97 -17.08 -1.29 -1.28
C ALA A 97 -17.51 -2.51 -2.11
N GLY A 98 -16.72 -3.60 -2.11
CA GLY A 98 -16.96 -4.78 -2.95
C GLY A 98 -16.44 -4.64 -4.39
N LEU A 99 -15.56 -3.67 -4.62
CA LEU A 99 -14.95 -3.44 -5.93
C LEU A 99 -13.92 -4.53 -6.22
N GLY A 100 -14.08 -5.23 -7.34
CA GLY A 100 -13.24 -6.38 -7.71
C GLY A 100 -13.64 -7.71 -7.08
N ALA A 101 -14.82 -7.79 -6.44
CA ALA A 101 -15.41 -9.05 -6.00
C ALA A 101 -15.89 -9.86 -7.21
N TYR A 102 -15.12 -10.88 -7.60
CA TYR A 102 -15.43 -11.77 -8.72
C TYR A 102 -15.36 -13.23 -8.27
N PRO A 103 -16.19 -14.13 -8.84
CA PRO A 103 -16.16 -15.55 -8.52
C PRO A 103 -14.82 -16.18 -8.91
N VAL A 104 -14.35 -17.14 -8.11
CA VAL A 104 -13.06 -17.85 -8.31
C VAL A 104 -13.02 -18.57 -9.67
N GLN A 105 -14.18 -18.95 -10.20
CA GLN A 105 -14.31 -19.63 -11.50
C GLN A 105 -13.98 -18.73 -12.70
N GLY A 106 -14.01 -17.40 -12.54
CA GLY A 106 -13.83 -16.43 -13.63
C GLY A 106 -12.38 -16.22 -14.11
N ARG A 107 -11.41 -17.01 -13.58
CA ARG A 107 -9.97 -16.91 -13.91
C ARG A 107 -9.43 -15.48 -13.85
N ASN A 108 -9.88 -14.75 -12.84
CA ASN A 108 -9.70 -13.31 -12.71
C ASN A 108 -8.21 -12.95 -12.63
N ARG A 109 -7.78 -11.94 -13.40
CA ARG A 109 -6.44 -11.37 -13.28
C ARG A 109 -6.49 -10.08 -12.47
N SER A 110 -5.49 -9.86 -11.61
CA SER A 110 -5.40 -8.65 -10.78
C SER A 110 -5.47 -7.39 -11.67
N GLY A 111 -6.43 -6.50 -11.37
CA GLY A 111 -6.68 -5.26 -12.11
C GLY A 111 -7.31 -5.41 -13.52
N HIS A 112 -7.54 -6.62 -14.01
CA HIS A 112 -8.02 -6.88 -15.39
C HIS A 112 -9.43 -7.49 -15.47
N GLY A 113 -10.01 -7.92 -14.35
CA GLY A 113 -11.33 -8.57 -14.30
C GLY A 113 -11.31 -10.02 -14.81
N PRO A 114 -12.49 -10.69 -14.89
CA PRO A 114 -12.65 -12.00 -15.48
C PRO A 114 -12.44 -11.94 -17.00
N THR A 115 -11.72 -12.93 -17.55
CA THR A 115 -11.48 -13.12 -19.00
C THR A 115 -12.12 -14.38 -19.50
#